data_AF-A0A7S0A4N0-F1
#
_entry.id   AF-A0A7S0A4N0-F1
#
_cell.length_a   1.000
_cell.length_b   1.000
_cell.length_c   1.000
_cell.angle_alpha   90.00
_cell.angle_beta   90.00
_cell.angle_gamma   90.00
#
_symmetry.space_group_name_H-M   'P 1'
#
loop_
_entity.id
_entity.type
_entity.pdbx_description
1 polymer ?
#
loop_
_entity_poly.entity_id
_entity_poly.type
_entity_poly.pdbx_seq_one_letter_code
_entity_poly.pdbx_strand_id
1 'polypeptide(L)'
;ACLRTLSSRVLPEMFNAYVKLHAEGEGQDASIAGHSRQVALNAVQSYVQVAEPGLVGNLFKTLVARMLKATTAEAGAGAMAEAVPVAELANAIVPHLAAEFLELALKVFAPMLSSGGAAAEDDKGTAAVLQRTAYRAISGILQHDASGKLGDASKILELWAMLRDARQTC
;
A
#
# COMPACT_ATOMS: atom_id res chain seq x y z
N ALA A 1 -17.07 7.03 21.09
CA ALA A 1 -17.00 5.61 21.50
C ALA A 1 -17.60 4.69 20.43
N CYS A 2 -18.86 4.86 20.04
CA CYS A 2 -19.54 3.97 19.08
C CYS A 2 -18.84 3.85 17.70
N LEU A 3 -18.39 4.96 17.12
CA LEU A 3 -17.67 4.95 15.82
C LEU A 3 -16.33 4.19 15.86
N ARG A 4 -15.61 4.21 17.00
CA ARG A 4 -14.34 3.47 17.16
C ARG A 4 -14.55 1.96 17.22
N THR A 5 -15.62 1.52 17.90
CA THR A 5 -16.00 0.11 17.97
C THR A 5 -16.56 -0.41 16.64
N LEU A 6 -17.21 0.48 15.87
CA LEU A 6 -17.67 0.15 14.53
C LEU A 6 -16.48 0.02 13.56
N SER A 7 -15.54 0.97 13.57
CA SER A 7 -14.37 0.94 12.68
C SER A 7 -13.50 -0.29 12.88
N SER A 8 -13.37 -0.80 14.11
CA SER A 8 -12.59 -2.01 14.39
C SER A 8 -13.19 -3.29 13.81
N ARG A 9 -14.51 -3.31 13.56
CA ARG A 9 -15.21 -4.43 12.93
C ARG A 9 -15.36 -4.26 11.42
N VAL A 10 -15.58 -3.02 10.98
CA VAL A 10 -15.86 -2.72 9.58
C VAL A 10 -14.59 -2.69 8.73
N LEU A 11 -13.47 -2.15 9.24
CA LEU A 11 -12.24 -2.04 8.45
C LEU A 11 -11.69 -3.39 7.95
N PRO A 12 -11.61 -4.45 8.78
CA PRO A 12 -11.19 -5.77 8.28
C PRO A 12 -12.10 -6.31 7.17
N GLU A 13 -13.42 -6.12 7.30
CA GLU A 13 -14.39 -6.55 6.28
C GLU A 13 -14.26 -5.73 5.00
N MET A 14 -14.03 -4.42 5.09
CA MET A 14 -13.76 -3.56 3.92
C MET A 14 -12.49 -4.00 3.19
N PHE A 15 -11.45 -4.43 3.91
CA PHE A 15 -10.21 -4.91 3.29
C PHE A 15 -10.44 -6.22 2.55
N ASN A 16 -11.17 -7.15 3.16
CA ASN A 16 -11.54 -8.41 2.52
C ASN A 16 -12.43 -8.19 1.29
N ALA A 17 -13.39 -7.26 1.38
CA ALA A 17 -14.24 -6.88 0.25
C ALA A 17 -13.42 -6.24 -0.88
N TYR A 18 -12.43 -5.39 -0.57
CA TYR A 18 -11.55 -4.80 -1.56
C TYR A 18 -10.71 -5.84 -2.31
N VAL A 19 -10.13 -6.81 -1.60
CA VAL A 19 -9.38 -7.89 -2.23
C VAL A 19 -10.27 -8.73 -3.15
N LYS A 20 -11.52 -9.01 -2.74
CA LYS A 20 -12.50 -9.70 -3.60
C LYS A 20 -12.89 -8.89 -4.84
N LEU A 21 -13.13 -7.59 -4.69
CA LEU A 21 -13.41 -6.68 -5.81
C LEU A 21 -12.30 -6.72 -6.86
N HIS A 22 -11.05 -6.92 -6.42
CA HIS A 22 -9.90 -7.02 -7.32
C HIS A 22 -9.93 -8.32 -8.14
N ALA A 23 -10.34 -9.45 -7.54
CA ALA A 23 -10.52 -10.73 -8.23
C ALA A 23 -11.75 -10.74 -9.16
N GLU A 24 -12.86 -10.12 -8.74
CA GLU A 24 -14.11 -10.05 -9.51
C GLU A 24 -14.04 -9.08 -10.69
N GLY A 25 -13.07 -8.16 -10.68
CA GLY A 25 -12.84 -7.20 -11.77
C GLY A 25 -12.13 -7.79 -13.00
N GLU A 26 -11.66 -9.04 -12.95
CA GLU A 26 -11.06 -9.73 -14.09
C GLU A 26 -12.14 -10.01 -15.16
N GLY A 27 -12.10 -9.26 -16.27
CA GLY A 27 -13.06 -9.37 -17.38
C GLY A 27 -14.06 -8.22 -17.50
N GLN A 28 -14.03 -7.25 -16.59
CA GLN A 28 -14.77 -6.00 -16.73
C GLN A 28 -13.96 -4.94 -17.50
N ASP A 29 -14.65 -3.92 -18.01
CA ASP A 29 -13.99 -2.75 -18.61
C ASP A 29 -13.01 -2.13 -17.58
N ALA A 30 -11.75 -1.95 -18.00
CA ALA A 30 -10.67 -1.45 -17.16
C ALA A 30 -11.00 -0.08 -16.53
N SER A 31 -11.77 0.77 -17.22
CA SER A 31 -12.19 2.07 -16.70
C SER A 31 -13.16 1.93 -15.52
N ILE A 32 -14.12 1.01 -15.64
CA ILE A 32 -15.16 0.77 -14.63
C ILE A 32 -14.55 0.10 -13.40
N ALA A 33 -13.73 -0.93 -13.62
CA ALA A 33 -13.04 -1.64 -12.54
C ALA A 33 -12.08 -0.68 -11.79
N GLY A 34 -11.34 0.16 -12.50
CA GLY A 34 -10.45 1.16 -11.90
C GLY A 34 -11.20 2.20 -11.07
N HIS A 35 -12.34 2.71 -11.56
CA HIS A 35 -13.16 3.65 -10.81
C HIS A 35 -13.73 3.02 -9.52
N SER A 36 -14.28 1.81 -9.61
CA SER A 36 -14.83 1.09 -8.46
C SER A 36 -13.79 0.88 -7.36
N ARG A 37 -12.58 0.45 -7.73
CA ARG A 37 -11.45 0.30 -6.79
C ARG A 37 -11.10 1.62 -6.11
N GLN A 38 -11.03 2.72 -6.87
CA GLN A 38 -10.71 4.03 -6.29
C GLN A 38 -11.77 4.48 -5.27
N VAL A 39 -13.06 4.28 -5.57
CA VAL A 39 -14.16 4.59 -4.64
C VAL A 39 -14.02 3.77 -3.36
N ALA A 40 -13.71 2.48 -3.48
CA ALA A 40 -13.51 1.60 -2.33
C ALA A 40 -12.31 2.02 -1.46
N LEU A 41 -11.18 2.40 -2.08
CA LEU A 41 -10.01 2.90 -1.34
C LEU A 41 -10.31 4.22 -0.62
N ASN A 42 -11.04 5.14 -1.25
CA ASN A 42 -11.45 6.41 -0.63
C ASN A 42 -12.36 6.18 0.58
N ALA A 43 -13.26 5.19 0.49
CA ALA A 43 -14.09 4.77 1.61
C ALA A 43 -13.21 4.22 2.75
N VAL A 44 -12.26 3.33 2.45
CA VAL A 44 -11.30 2.81 3.43
C VAL A 44 -10.57 3.95 4.15
N GLN A 45 -10.02 4.91 3.42
CA GLN A 45 -9.31 6.06 3.99
C GLN A 45 -10.19 6.87 4.95
N SER A 46 -11.44 7.11 4.58
CA SER A 46 -12.40 7.84 5.41
C SER A 46 -12.65 7.14 6.76
N TYR A 47 -12.72 5.80 6.76
CA TYR A 47 -12.89 5.03 8.00
C TYR A 47 -11.59 4.90 8.81
N VAL A 48 -10.44 4.83 8.14
CA VAL A 48 -9.13 4.79 8.80
C VAL A 48 -8.86 6.10 9.55
N GLN A 49 -9.24 7.25 9.00
CA GLN A 49 -9.07 8.57 9.62
C GLN A 49 -9.74 8.67 11.01
N VAL A 50 -10.86 7.97 11.23
CA VAL A 50 -11.61 8.00 12.50
C VAL A 50 -11.31 6.80 13.41
N ALA A 51 -10.49 5.86 12.94
CA ALA A 51 -10.12 4.66 13.68
C ALA A 51 -9.06 4.93 14.75
N GLU A 52 -8.90 3.99 15.67
CA GLU A 52 -7.87 4.10 16.70
C GLU A 52 -6.46 3.86 16.11
N PRO A 53 -5.46 4.73 16.38
CA PRO A 53 -4.12 4.60 15.80
C PRO A 53 -3.46 3.23 16.01
N GLY A 54 -3.67 2.62 17.18
CA GLY A 54 -3.13 1.29 17.48
C GLY A 54 -3.75 0.18 16.61
N LEU A 55 -5.05 0.27 16.32
CA LEU A 55 -5.72 -0.64 15.37
C LEU A 55 -5.16 -0.44 13.97
N VAL A 56 -5.04 0.82 13.51
CA VAL A 56 -4.54 1.15 12.17
C VAL A 56 -3.11 0.62 11.97
N GLY A 57 -2.24 0.79 12.98
CA GLY A 57 -0.89 0.22 12.97
C GLY A 57 -0.87 -1.31 12.90
N ASN A 58 -1.75 -1.99 13.65
CA ASN A 58 -1.85 -3.45 13.61
C ASN A 58 -2.36 -3.95 12.26
N LEU A 59 -3.40 -3.31 11.71
CA LEU A 59 -3.92 -3.60 10.37
C LEU A 59 -2.85 -3.40 9.30
N PHE A 60 -2.06 -2.33 9.39
CA PHE A 60 -0.95 -2.09 8.48
C PHE A 60 0.09 -3.20 8.55
N LYS A 61 0.51 -3.63 9.74
CA LYS A 61 1.43 -4.78 9.91
C LYS A 61 0.87 -6.05 9.28
N THR A 62 -0.43 -6.33 9.45
CA THR A 62 -1.09 -7.48 8.85
C THR A 62 -1.06 -7.40 7.32
N LEU A 63 -1.36 -6.24 6.74
CA LEU A 63 -1.29 -6.04 5.28
C LEU A 63 0.14 -6.19 4.77
N VAL A 64 1.13 -5.59 5.44
CA VAL A 64 2.55 -5.75 5.09
C VAL A 64 2.97 -7.21 5.12
N ALA A 65 2.62 -7.96 6.16
CA ALA A 65 2.96 -9.38 6.26
C ALA A 65 2.33 -10.21 5.13
N ARG A 66 1.07 -9.92 4.80
CA ARG A 66 0.39 -10.55 3.66
C ARG A 66 1.05 -10.20 2.33
N MET A 67 1.40 -8.94 2.14
CA MET A 67 2.07 -8.47 0.92
C MET A 67 3.43 -9.12 0.75
N LEU A 68 4.28 -9.11 1.79
CA LEU A 68 5.60 -9.75 1.74
C LEU A 68 5.50 -11.23 1.41
N LYS A 69 4.53 -11.94 2.01
CA LYS A 69 4.26 -13.35 1.71
C LYS A 69 3.76 -13.57 0.27
N ALA A 70 3.00 -12.62 -0.27
CA ALA A 70 2.51 -12.67 -1.64
C ALA A 70 3.60 -12.36 -2.68
N THR A 71 4.64 -11.61 -2.29
CA THR A 71 5.75 -11.19 -3.16
C THR A 71 7.01 -12.05 -3.05
N THR A 72 7.02 -13.08 -2.21
CA THR A 72 8.18 -14.00 -2.12
C THR A 72 8.15 -15.02 -3.27
N ALA A 73 9.32 -15.47 -3.72
CA ALA A 73 9.47 -16.40 -4.85
C ALA A 73 8.81 -17.79 -4.62
N GLU A 74 8.44 -18.11 -3.38
CA GLU A 74 7.72 -19.34 -3.01
C GLU A 74 6.19 -19.21 -3.15
N ALA A 75 5.70 -18.01 -3.43
CA ALA A 75 4.29 -17.71 -3.55
C ALA A 75 3.84 -18.11 -4.97
N GLY A 76 3.14 -19.24 -5.10
CA GLY A 76 2.60 -19.69 -6.40
C GLY A 76 1.73 -18.62 -7.08
N ALA A 77 1.42 -18.78 -8.38
CA ALA A 77 0.78 -17.75 -9.22
C ALA A 77 -0.48 -17.07 -8.61
N GLY A 78 -1.28 -17.78 -7.81
CA GLY A 78 -2.44 -17.21 -7.11
C GLY A 78 -2.11 -16.24 -5.97
N ALA A 79 -0.89 -16.26 -5.43
CA ALA A 79 -0.47 -15.38 -4.35
C ALA A 79 -0.01 -14.00 -4.85
N MET A 80 0.59 -13.92 -6.05
CA MET A 80 0.88 -12.64 -6.72
C MET A 80 -0.39 -11.81 -6.99
N ALA A 81 -1.52 -12.48 -7.25
CA ALA A 81 -2.81 -11.81 -7.45
C ALA A 81 -3.29 -11.05 -6.21
N GLU A 82 -2.91 -11.49 -5.00
CA GLU A 82 -3.20 -10.76 -3.75
C GLU A 82 -2.20 -9.63 -3.47
N ALA A 83 -1.01 -9.62 -4.09
CA ALA A 83 0.04 -8.65 -3.79
C ALA A 83 -0.41 -7.21 -4.08
N VAL A 84 -1.03 -6.99 -5.23
CA VAL A 84 -1.51 -5.66 -5.67
C VAL A 84 -2.59 -5.09 -4.76
N PRO A 85 -3.74 -5.76 -4.54
CA PRO A 85 -4.80 -5.18 -3.71
C PRO A 85 -4.35 -4.97 -2.26
N VAL A 86 -3.49 -5.84 -1.72
CA VAL A 86 -2.95 -5.68 -0.37
C VAL A 86 -1.97 -4.49 -0.31
N ALA A 87 -1.13 -4.30 -1.34
CA ALA A 87 -0.24 -3.14 -1.43
C ALA A 87 -1.02 -1.82 -1.51
N GLU A 88 -2.11 -1.78 -2.30
CA GLU A 88 -2.96 -0.59 -2.42
C GLU A 88 -3.65 -0.24 -1.10
N LEU A 89 -4.16 -1.24 -0.37
CA LEU A 89 -4.71 -1.04 0.97
C LEU A 89 -3.65 -0.55 1.96
N ALA A 90 -2.47 -1.15 1.94
CA ALA A 90 -1.36 -0.73 2.80
C ALA A 90 -0.98 0.73 2.52
N ASN A 91 -0.84 1.10 1.24
CA ASN A 91 -0.59 2.47 0.80
C ASN A 91 -1.71 3.43 1.21
N ALA A 92 -2.98 3.04 1.10
CA ALA A 92 -4.12 3.89 1.46
C ALA A 92 -4.11 4.27 2.95
N ILE A 93 -3.54 3.44 3.82
CA ILE A 93 -3.48 3.66 5.26
C ILE A 93 -2.29 4.55 5.68
N VAL A 94 -1.23 4.61 4.87
CA VAL A 94 0.02 5.33 5.17
C VAL A 94 -0.19 6.77 5.69
N PRO A 95 -1.07 7.60 5.10
CA PRO A 95 -1.28 8.98 5.56
C PRO A 95 -1.81 9.10 6.99
N HIS A 96 -2.33 8.01 7.56
CA HIS A 96 -2.95 7.97 8.88
C HIS A 96 -2.16 7.11 9.88
N LEU A 97 -0.95 6.66 9.52
CA LEU A 97 -0.11 5.86 10.39
C LEU A 97 0.49 6.70 11.52
N ALA A 98 0.60 6.10 12.70
CA ALA A 98 1.42 6.68 13.76
C ALA A 98 2.89 6.73 13.32
N ALA A 99 3.63 7.73 13.81
CA ALA A 99 5.03 7.98 13.45
C ALA A 99 5.94 6.75 13.57
N GLU A 100 5.69 5.91 14.58
CA GLU A 100 6.43 4.67 14.84
C GLU A 100 6.32 3.61 13.72
N PHE A 101 5.30 3.70 12.87
CA PHE A 101 5.10 2.76 11.75
C PHE A 101 5.63 3.29 10.41
N LEU A 102 6.02 4.57 10.33
CA LEU A 102 6.52 5.15 9.08
C LEU A 102 7.85 4.54 8.63
N GLU A 103 8.73 4.21 9.59
CA GLU A 103 9.99 3.54 9.27
C GLU A 103 9.74 2.13 8.69
N LEU A 104 8.77 1.40 9.23
CA LEU A 104 8.34 0.11 8.67
C LEU A 104 7.80 0.30 7.25
N ALA A 105 6.96 1.31 7.03
CA ALA A 105 6.42 1.60 5.71
C ALA A 105 7.53 1.90 4.68
N LEU A 106 8.55 2.68 5.05
CA LEU A 106 9.71 2.91 4.20
C LEU A 106 10.50 1.63 3.90
N LYS A 107 10.79 0.82 4.92
CA LYS A 107 11.52 -0.44 4.75
C LYS A 107 10.81 -1.42 3.81
N VAL A 108 9.49 -1.33 3.74
CA VAL A 108 8.65 -2.20 2.91
C VAL A 108 8.52 -1.66 1.48
N PHE A 109 8.21 -0.37 1.32
CA PHE A 109 7.94 0.20 0.00
C PHE A 109 9.21 0.64 -0.75
N ALA A 110 10.29 1.05 -0.07
CA ALA A 110 11.51 1.51 -0.75
C ALA A 110 12.15 0.43 -1.63
N PRO A 111 12.29 -0.84 -1.21
CA PRO A 111 12.81 -1.90 -2.08
C PRO A 111 11.98 -2.14 -3.35
N MET A 112 10.66 -1.87 -3.29
CA MET A 112 9.73 -2.05 -4.41
C MET A 112 9.91 -0.98 -5.50
N LEU A 113 10.63 0.12 -5.23
CA LEU A 113 10.98 1.11 -6.26
C LEU A 113 12.06 0.60 -7.22
N SER A 114 12.96 -0.26 -6.73
CA SER A 114 14.10 -0.77 -7.49
C SER A 114 13.81 -2.07 -8.24
N SER A 115 12.68 -2.74 -7.96
CA SER A 115 12.35 -4.07 -8.50
C SER A 115 11.69 -4.05 -9.89
N GLY A 116 11.36 -2.88 -10.45
CA GLY A 116 10.67 -2.75 -11.74
C GLY A 116 11.45 -3.29 -12.96
N GLY A 117 12.76 -3.53 -12.82
CA GLY A 117 13.62 -4.00 -13.92
C GLY A 117 13.94 -5.50 -13.95
N ALA A 118 13.61 -6.27 -12.92
CA ALA A 118 14.12 -7.64 -12.74
C ALA A 118 13.05 -8.76 -12.73
N ALA A 119 11.78 -8.42 -12.97
CA ALA A 119 10.69 -9.40 -13.01
C ALA A 119 10.68 -10.17 -14.34
N ALA A 120 10.33 -11.47 -14.29
CA ALA A 120 10.05 -12.27 -15.49
C ALA A 120 8.97 -11.58 -16.34
N GLU A 121 8.97 -11.81 -17.67
CA GLU A 121 8.07 -11.14 -18.63
C GLU A 121 6.59 -11.15 -18.19
N ASP A 122 6.11 -12.26 -17.63
CA ASP A 122 4.73 -12.45 -17.17
C ASP A 122 4.37 -11.64 -15.91
N ASP A 123 5.37 -11.22 -15.12
CA ASP A 123 5.17 -10.51 -13.84
C ASP A 123 5.42 -8.99 -13.96
N LYS A 124 5.85 -8.50 -15.15
CA LYS A 124 6.18 -7.09 -15.37
C LYS A 124 5.01 -6.14 -15.12
N GLY A 125 3.79 -6.54 -15.48
CA GLY A 125 2.59 -5.73 -15.27
C GLY A 125 2.30 -5.51 -13.79
N THR A 126 2.34 -6.59 -13.01
CA THR A 126 2.16 -6.58 -11.55
C THR A 126 3.28 -5.80 -10.87
N ALA A 127 4.54 -6.02 -11.27
CA ALA A 127 5.69 -5.29 -10.75
C ALA A 127 5.58 -3.78 -10.98
N ALA A 128 5.13 -3.35 -12.17
CA ALA A 128 4.91 -1.93 -12.48
C ALA A 128 3.80 -1.31 -11.63
N VAL A 129 2.70 -2.04 -11.36
CA VAL A 129 1.64 -1.57 -10.45
C VAL A 129 2.16 -1.44 -9.03
N LEU A 130 2.90 -2.44 -8.54
CA LEU A 130 3.51 -2.42 -7.21
C LEU A 130 4.52 -1.27 -7.06
N GLN A 131 5.33 -1.00 -8.08
CA GLN A 131 6.27 0.12 -8.11
C GLN A 131 5.54 1.47 -8.03
N ARG A 132 4.44 1.65 -8.79
CA ARG A 132 3.59 2.86 -8.71
C ARG A 132 2.94 3.03 -7.34
N THR A 133 2.48 1.93 -6.74
CA THR A 133 1.91 1.94 -5.40
C THR A 133 2.95 2.31 -4.34
N ALA A 134 4.16 1.75 -4.45
CA ALA A 134 5.28 2.10 -3.58
C ALA A 134 5.70 3.57 -3.71
N TYR A 135 5.74 4.11 -4.94
CA TYR A 135 5.99 5.53 -5.18
C TYR A 135 4.99 6.43 -4.46
N ARG A 136 3.69 6.11 -4.57
CA ARG A 136 2.62 6.84 -3.87
C ARG A 136 2.77 6.76 -2.36
N ALA A 137 3.09 5.58 -1.82
CA ALA A 137 3.26 5.38 -0.38
C ALA A 137 4.41 6.22 0.16
N ILE A 138 5.57 6.19 -0.50
CA ILE A 138 6.75 6.93 -0.08
C ILE A 138 6.52 8.45 -0.23
N SER A 139 5.84 8.89 -1.30
CA SER A 139 5.40 10.28 -1.43
C SER A 139 4.47 10.70 -0.28
N GLY A 140 3.54 9.83 0.11
CA GLY A 140 2.66 10.03 1.26
C GLY A 140 3.42 10.11 2.59
N ILE A 141 4.44 9.27 2.79
CA ILE A 141 5.31 9.31 3.99
C ILE A 141 6.04 10.65 4.08
N LEU A 142 6.53 11.18 2.95
CA LEU A 142 7.22 12.47 2.93
C LEU A 142 6.28 13.64 3.25
N GLN A 143 5.03 13.55 2.83
CA GLN A 143 3.99 14.53 3.12
C GLN A 143 3.35 14.36 4.51
N HIS A 144 3.70 13.30 5.24
CA HIS A 144 3.13 13.00 6.54
C HIS A 144 3.59 14.01 7.60
N ASP A 145 2.70 14.45 8.49
CA ASP A 145 3.01 15.45 9.54
C ASP A 145 4.17 15.04 10.45
N ALA A 146 4.34 13.73 10.66
CA ALA A 146 5.42 13.16 11.45
C ALA A 146 6.70 12.86 10.64
N SER A 147 6.79 13.24 9.36
CA SER A 147 7.96 13.00 8.50
C SER A 147 9.23 13.66 9.04
N GLY A 148 9.11 14.83 9.66
CA GLY A 148 10.23 15.50 10.33
C GLY A 148 10.83 14.71 11.50
N LYS A 149 10.13 13.69 12.02
CA LYS A 149 10.62 12.80 13.09
C LYS A 149 11.39 11.59 12.56
N LEU A 150 11.40 11.34 11.26
CA LEU A 150 12.13 10.21 10.66
C LEU A 150 13.65 10.36 10.71
N GLY A 151 14.16 11.52 11.10
CA GLY A 151 15.54 11.71 11.49
C GLY A 151 16.52 11.73 10.30
N ASP A 152 17.30 12.80 10.27
CA ASP A 152 18.40 13.07 9.35
C ASP A 152 17.98 13.53 7.94
N ALA A 153 18.28 14.80 7.63
CA ALA A 153 17.94 15.44 6.36
C ALA A 153 18.63 14.75 5.16
N SER A 154 19.76 14.11 5.39
CA SER A 154 20.50 13.30 4.41
C SER A 154 19.68 12.13 3.88
N LYS A 155 19.03 11.36 4.76
CA LYS A 155 18.17 10.22 4.41
C LYS A 155 16.93 10.65 3.64
N ILE A 156 16.37 11.81 3.97
CA ILE A 156 15.26 12.40 3.23
C ILE A 156 15.69 12.75 1.80
N LEU A 157 16.89 13.32 1.61
CA LEU A 157 17.43 13.63 0.28
C LEU A 157 17.74 12.37 -0.55
N GLU A 158 18.29 11.33 0.07
CA GLU A 158 18.48 10.02 -0.58
C GLU A 158 17.15 9.41 -1.03
N LEU A 159 16.11 9.51 -0.18
CA LEU A 159 14.76 9.05 -0.52
C LEU A 159 14.16 9.85 -1.69
N TRP A 160 14.37 11.18 -1.72
CA TRP A 160 13.97 12.03 -2.83
C TRP A 160 14.70 11.68 -4.13
N ALA A 161 16.00 11.36 -4.06
CA ALA A 161 16.76 10.90 -5.21
C ALA A 161 16.22 9.57 -5.74
N MET A 162 15.94 8.61 -4.84
CA MET A 162 15.33 7.32 -5.20
C MET A 162 13.96 7.51 -5.87
N LEU A 163 13.11 8.40 -5.35
CA LEU A 163 11.82 8.72 -5.96
C LEU A 163 11.97 9.37 -7.35
N ARG A 164 12.92 10.29 -7.50
CA ARG A 164 13.18 10.95 -8.78
C ARG A 164 13.61 9.91 -9.84
N ASP A 165 14.48 8.99 -9.46
CA ASP A 165 15.01 7.99 -10.37
C ASP A 165 13.94 6.94 -10.70
N ALA A 166 13.11 6.52 -9.73
CA ALA A 166 11.94 5.66 -9.96
C ALA A 166 10.86 6.32 -10.84
N ARG A 167 10.69 7.65 -10.78
CA ARG A 167 9.78 8.38 -11.67
C ARG A 167 10.18 8.27 -13.15
N GLN A 168 11.47 8.10 -13.46
CA GLN A 168 11.92 7.96 -14.85
C GLN A 168 11.55 6.60 -15.45
N THR A 169 11.24 5.61 -14.60
CA THR A 169 10.93 4.23 -15.02
C THR A 169 9.45 3.87 -14.88
N CYS A 170 8.63 4.73 -14.25
CA CYS A 170 7.17 4.58 -14.10
C CYS A 170 6.38 5.34 -15.18
#